data_AF-A0A9D0B0W1-F1
#
_entry.id   AF-A0A9D0B0W1-F1
#
_cell.length_a   1.000
_cell.length_b   1.000
_cell.length_c   1.000
_cell.angle_alpha   90.00
_cell.angle_beta   90.00
_cell.angle_gamma   90.00
#
_symmetry.space_group_name_H-M   'P 1'
#
loop_
_entity.id
_entity.type
_entity.pdbx_description
1 polymer ?
#
loop_
_entity_poly.entity_id
_entity_poly.type
_entity_poly.pdbx_seq_one_letter_code
_entity_poly.pdbx_strand_id
1 'polypeptide(L)' 'MWEELGIAISLIFIIEGMLPFLNPAGWRKTLRRISKMENKTLRTTGLLSMIFGLALLYLVH' A
#
# COMPACT_ATOMS: atom_id res chain seq x y z
N MET A 1 -22.19 4.26 -5.93
CA MET A 1 -21.03 4.69 -6.77
C MET A 1 -20.13 5.75 -6.12
N TRP A 2 -20.54 7.02 -5.99
CA TRP A 2 -19.66 8.05 -5.40
C TRP A 2 -19.40 7.87 -3.89
N GLU A 3 -20.40 7.41 -3.14
CA GLU A 3 -20.25 7.10 -1.72
C GLU A 3 -19.30 5.92 -1.48
N GLU A 4 -19.42 4.85 -2.27
CA GLU A 4 -18.52 3.69 -2.20
C GLU A 4 -17.06 4.07 -2.48
N LEU A 5 -16.82 4.94 -3.47
CA LEU A 5 -15.49 5.50 -3.73
C LEU A 5 -15.00 6.34 -2.54
N GLY A 6 -15.86 7.17 -1.95
CA GLY A 6 -15.52 7.96 -0.76
C GLY A 6 -15.15 7.09 0.44
N ILE A 7 -15.86 5.97 0.65
CA ILE A 7 -15.56 4.99 1.70
C ILE A 7 -14.24 4.28 1.43
N ALA A 8 -14.02 3.80 0.20
CA ALA A 8 -12.78 3.10 -0.16
C ALA A 8 -11.55 4.00 0.03
N ILE A 9 -11.62 5.27 -0.39
CA ILE A 9 -10.55 6.25 -0.19
C ILE A 9 -10.33 6.50 1.31
N SER A 10 -11.40 6.68 2.08
CA SER A 10 -11.31 6.90 3.53
C SER A 10 -10.62 5.73 4.24
N LEU A 11 -10.93 4.49 3.86
CA LEU A 11 -10.28 3.29 4.42
C LEU A 11 -8.78 3.24 4.07
N ILE A 12 -8.40 3.61 2.85
CA ILE A 12 -6.98 3.70 2.46
C ILE A 12 -6.24 4.70 3.35
N PHE A 13 -6.81 5.89 3.57
CA PHE A 13 -6.20 6.90 4.45
C PHE A 13 -6.06 6.43 5.90
N ILE A 14 -7.08 5.74 6.44
CA ILE A 14 -7.02 5.20 7.80
C ILE A 14 -5.91 4.15 7.90
N ILE A 15 -5.88 3.17 6.99
CA ILE A 15 -4.90 2.08 7.01
C ILE A 15 -3.46 2.62 6.84
N GLU A 16 -3.24 3.52 5.88
CA GLU A 16 -1.93 4.15 5.67
C GLU A 16 -1.51 5.02 6.85
N GLY A 17 -2.45 5.66 7.55
CA GLY A 17 -2.19 6.48 8.74
C GLY A 17 -1.91 5.67 10.02
N MET A 18 -2.43 4.44 10.12
CA MET A 18 -2.26 3.59 11.31
C MET A 18 -0.80 3.18 11.52
N LEU A 19 -0.08 2.77 10.47
CA LEU A 19 1.33 2.35 10.55
C LEU A 19 2.27 3.43 11.11
N PRO A 20 2.29 4.69 10.60
CA PRO A 20 3.11 5.75 11.15
C PRO A 20 2.67 6.18 12.56
N PHE A 21 1.37 6.08 12.89
CA PHE A 21 0.85 6.44 14.20
C PHE A 21 1.24 5.43 15.29
N LEU A 22 1.07 4.13 15.03
CA LEU A 22 1.34 3.06 16.00
C LEU A 22 2.85 2.82 16.20
N ASN A 23 3.66 2.89 15.14
CA ASN A 23 5.10 2.66 15.23
C ASN A 23 5.90 3.58 14.29
N PRO A 24 6.08 4.86 14.64
CA PRO A 24 6.80 5.82 13.81
C PRO A 24 8.26 5.45 13.57
N ALA A 25 8.92 4.82 14.56
CA ALA A 25 10.32 4.41 14.43
C ALA A 25 10.49 3.24 13.45
N GLY A 26 9.62 2.23 13.54
CA GLY A 26 9.56 1.09 12.62
C GLY A 26 9.23 1.54 11.20
N TRP A 27 8.24 2.41 11.04
CA TRP A 27 7.88 2.99 9.74
C TRP A 27 9.05 3.73 9.08
N ARG A 28 9.75 4.60 9.82
CA ARG A 28 10.95 5.29 9.32
C ARG A 28 12.07 4.32 8.93
N LYS A 29 12.25 3.21 9.65
CA LYS A 29 13.24 2.17 9.30
C LYS A 29 12.87 1.48 7.99
N THR A 30 11.60 1.13 7.80
CA THR A 30 11.09 0.54 6.56
C THR A 30 11.26 1.49 5.37
N LEU A 31 10.89 2.76 5.51
CA LEU A 31 11.08 3.76 4.45
C LEU A 31 12.56 3.93 4.08
N ARG A 32 13.47 3.95 5.06
CA ARG A 32 14.92 3.97 4.79
C ARG A 32 15.42 2.73 4.06
N ARG A 33 14.82 1.57 4.30
CA ARG A 33 15.15 0.34 3.57
C ARG A 33 14.67 0.43 2.12
N ILE A 34 13.43 0.88 1.92
CA ILE A 34 12.82 1.09 0.59
C ILE A 34 13.63 2.10 -0.22
N SER A 35 14.03 3.22 0.39
CA SER A 35 14.84 4.26 -0.25
C SER A 35 16.22 3.78 -0.71
N LYS A 36 16.74 2.67 -0.16
CA LYS A 36 18.02 2.07 -0.56
C LYS A 36 17.84 0.94 -1.59
N MET A 37 16.60 0.55 -1.91
CA MET A 37 16.34 -0.46 -2.93
C MET A 37 16.56 0.11 -4.32
N GLU A 38 17.08 -0.72 -5.22
CA GLU A 38 17.19 -0.34 -6.63
C GLU A 38 15.81 -0.10 -7.25
N ASN A 39 15.73 0.90 -8.13
CA ASN A 39 14.49 1.26 -8.83
C ASN A 39 13.87 0.07 -9.58
N LYS A 40 14.70 -0.85 -10.11
CA LYS A 40 14.23 -2.06 -10.79
C LYS A 40 13.45 -2.97 -9.83
N THR A 41 14.02 -3.27 -8.66
CA THR A 41 13.39 -4.11 -7.64
C THR A 41 12.12 -3.47 -7.10
N LEU A 42 12.12 -2.15 -6.88
CA LEU A 42 10.94 -1.43 -6.42
C LEU A 42 9.79 -1.50 -7.45
N ARG A 43 10.09 -1.33 -8.74
CA ARG A 43 9.12 -1.44 -9.84
C ARG A 43 8.56 -2.86 -9.97
N THR A 44 9.42 -3.89 -9.90
CA THR A 44 8.97 -5.28 -9.99
C THR A 44 8.10 -5.67 -8.79
N THR A 45 8.49 -5.28 -7.58
CA THR A 45 7.70 -5.54 -6.37
C THR A 45 6.35 -4.82 -6.44
N GLY A 46 6.34 -3.57 -6.89
CA GLY A 46 5.10 -2.82 -7.13
C GLY A 46 4.20 -3.48 -8.18
N LEU A 47 4.78 -3.96 -9.29
CA LEU A 47 4.03 -4.66 -10.33
C LEU A 47 3.39 -5.95 -9.82
N LEU A 48 4.15 -6.76 -9.06
CA LEU A 48 3.63 -7.97 -8.44
C LEU A 48 2.49 -7.66 -7.48
N SER A 49 2.62 -6.60 -6.67
CA SER A 49 1.57 -6.14 -5.75
C SER A 49 0.29 -5.71 -6.51
N MET A 50 0.44 -4.96 -7.61
CA MET A 50 -0.69 -4.56 -8.44
C MET A 50 -1.41 -5.76 -9.07
N ILE A 51 -0.65 -6.72 -9.61
CA ILE A 51 -1.23 -7.95 -10.20
C ILE A 51 -1.96 -8.76 -9.12
N PHE A 52 -1.38 -8.89 -7.93
CA PHE A 52 -2.00 -9.59 -6.82
C PHE A 52 -3.30 -8.89 -6.37
N GLY A 53 -3.31 -7.56 -6.26
CA GLY A 53 -4.51 -6.79 -5.95
C GLY A 53 -5.59 -6.96 -7.02
N LEU A 54 -5.22 -6.96 -8.30
CA LEU A 54 -6.15 -7.22 -9.40
C LEU A 54 -6.73 -8.63 -9.34
N ALA A 55 -5.91 -9.64 -9.05
CA ALA A 55 -6.35 -11.02 -8.91
C ALA A 55 -7.32 -11.18 -7.74
N LEU A 56 -7.04 -10.56 -6.58
CA LEU A 56 -7.96 -10.55 -5.44
C LEU A 56 -9.28 -9.85 -5.78
N LEU A 57 -9.24 -8.72 -6.47
CA LEU A 57 -10.44 -8.02 -6.91
C LEU A 57 -11.31 -8.93 -7.79
N TYR A 58 -10.71 -9.68 -8.71
CA TYR A 58 -11.41 -10.63 -9.59
C TYR A 58 -11.92 -11.90 -8.87
N LEU A 59 -11.36 -12.25 -7.71
CA LEU A 59 -11.84 -13.39 -6.92
C LEU A 59 -13.00 -13.01 -5.98
N VAL A 60 -12.99 -11.77 -5.50
CA VAL A 60 -14.01 -11.26 -4.55
C VAL A 60 -15.21 -10.65 -5.30
N HIS A 61 -15.03 -10.27 -6.56
CA HIS A 61 -16.04 -9.71 -7.44
C HIS A 61 -16.34 -10.66 -8.60
#